data_AF-A0A7W8P6K9-F1
#
_entry.id   AF-A0A7W8P6K9-F1
#
_cell.length_a   1.000
_cell.length_b   1.000
_cell.length_c   1.000
_cell.angle_alpha   90.00
_cell.angle_beta   90.00
_cell.angle_gamma   90.00
#
_symmetry.space_group_name_H-M   'P 1'
#
loop_
_entity.id
_entity.type
_entity.pdbx_description
1 polymer ?
#
loop_
_entity_poly.entity_id
_entity_poly.type
_entity_poly.pdbx_seq_one_letter_code
_entity_poly.pdbx_strand_id
1 'polypeptide(L)'
;MAVQAPQKTGYEKWQEGINSAVGNAKWNFYDCAIQMTVNQYNRHLSGTAGYRPLDWRLIKAMIWVETGAESKKWESNPIQIGNPGDPGLQALLAGNEGGDLIIPPTWMNRLTFGSAITNPYHNIAAGIGYLLMRTANYAIKNVPDADATIYEARVLSGDGIAKIAKTNGSTIEVIQKLNPSFHLLRPGQVLKYQKASLKKVIVSWKIITTSSIAKNYNSGDSLYPQKLDYALSLIHKGEAALCAQ
;
A
#
# COMPACT_ATOMS: atom_id res chain seq x y z
N MET A 1 -40.36 -27.48 31.65
CA MET A 1 -39.91 -26.10 31.36
C MET A 1 -39.05 -26.15 30.12
N ALA A 2 -39.48 -25.51 29.02
CA ALA A 2 -38.65 -25.43 27.82
C ALA A 2 -37.50 -24.45 28.11
N VAL A 3 -36.27 -24.95 28.11
CA VAL A 3 -35.07 -24.11 28.25
C VAL A 3 -34.96 -23.30 26.97
N GLN A 4 -35.20 -21.98 27.04
CA GLN A 4 -34.95 -21.07 25.92
C GLN A 4 -33.46 -21.14 25.58
N ALA A 5 -33.15 -21.42 24.31
CA ALA A 5 -31.77 -21.40 23.84
C ALA A 5 -31.16 -20.01 24.07
N PRO A 6 -29.87 -19.93 24.49
CA PRO A 6 -29.21 -18.66 24.72
C PRO A 6 -29.26 -17.76 23.47
N GLN A 7 -29.47 -16.47 23.67
CA GLN A 7 -29.52 -15.51 22.57
C GLN A 7 -28.11 -15.32 21.99
N LYS A 8 -27.97 -15.59 20.67
CA LYS A 8 -26.70 -15.46 19.95
C LYS A 8 -26.21 -14.00 19.91
N THR A 9 -24.92 -13.81 20.16
CA THR A 9 -24.18 -12.56 20.01
C THR A 9 -24.14 -12.10 18.55
N GLY A 10 -23.78 -10.83 18.32
CA GLY A 10 -23.60 -10.29 16.97
C GLY A 10 -22.50 -11.00 16.19
N TYR A 11 -21.45 -11.46 16.88
CA TYR A 11 -20.37 -12.23 16.27
C TYR A 11 -20.84 -13.62 15.83
N GLU A 12 -21.57 -14.35 16.67
CA GLU A 12 -22.10 -15.68 16.32
C GLU A 12 -23.08 -15.62 15.14
N LYS A 13 -23.94 -14.60 15.10
CA LYS A 13 -24.83 -14.37 13.94
C LYS A 13 -24.03 -14.09 12.65
N TRP A 14 -22.95 -13.32 12.76
CA TRP A 14 -22.05 -13.09 11.63
C TRP A 14 -21.33 -14.36 11.19
N GLN A 15 -20.88 -15.20 12.13
CA GLN A 15 -20.27 -16.50 11.85
C GLN A 15 -21.22 -17.43 11.09
N GLU A 16 -22.50 -17.46 11.46
CA GLU A 16 -23.51 -18.25 10.75
C GLU A 16 -23.68 -17.82 9.30
N GLY A 17 -23.66 -16.51 9.05
CA GLY A 17 -23.67 -15.97 7.69
C GLY A 17 -22.47 -16.44 6.88
N ILE A 18 -21.26 -16.24 7.40
CA ILE A 18 -20.02 -16.53 6.65
C ILE A 18 -19.72 -18.03 6.51
N ASN A 19 -20.26 -18.89 7.39
CA ASN A 19 -20.13 -20.35 7.23
C ASN A 19 -20.76 -20.86 5.93
N SER A 20 -21.80 -20.19 5.43
CA SER A 20 -22.43 -20.51 4.15
C SER A 20 -21.62 -20.06 2.92
N ALA A 21 -20.51 -19.33 3.13
CA ALA A 21 -19.65 -18.84 2.05
C ALA A 21 -18.73 -19.94 1.48
N VAL A 22 -18.38 -20.94 2.29
CA VAL A 22 -17.46 -22.01 1.87
C VAL A 22 -18.11 -22.83 0.74
N GLY A 23 -17.41 -22.91 -0.40
CA GLY A 23 -17.92 -23.59 -1.60
C GLY A 23 -18.99 -22.81 -2.38
N ASN A 24 -19.37 -21.60 -1.94
CA ASN A 24 -20.33 -20.76 -2.65
C ASN A 24 -19.62 -19.90 -3.70
N ALA A 25 -19.95 -20.13 -4.97
CA ALA A 25 -19.34 -19.43 -6.10
C ALA A 25 -19.46 -17.89 -6.02
N LYS A 26 -20.54 -17.36 -5.42
CA LYS A 26 -20.72 -15.91 -5.27
C LYS A 26 -19.64 -15.29 -4.38
N TRP A 27 -19.25 -15.98 -3.32
CA TRP A 27 -18.22 -15.53 -2.37
C TRP A 27 -16.80 -15.68 -2.94
N ASN A 28 -16.63 -16.51 -3.96
CA ASN A 28 -15.38 -16.73 -4.68
C ASN A 28 -15.28 -15.92 -5.98
N PHE A 29 -16.30 -15.11 -6.31
CA PHE A 29 -16.42 -14.43 -7.59
C PHE A 29 -15.19 -13.58 -7.94
N TYR A 30 -14.59 -12.93 -6.94
CA TYR A 30 -13.41 -12.08 -7.13
C TYR A 30 -12.06 -12.80 -6.99
N ASP A 31 -12.02 -14.12 -6.75
CA ASP A 31 -10.77 -14.83 -6.45
C ASP A 31 -9.68 -14.59 -7.49
N CYS A 32 -10.01 -14.71 -8.79
CA CYS A 32 -9.03 -14.48 -9.84
C CYS A 32 -8.57 -13.03 -9.94
N ALA A 33 -9.48 -12.07 -9.76
CA ALA A 33 -9.13 -10.66 -9.73
C ALA A 33 -8.21 -10.32 -8.54
N ILE A 34 -8.50 -10.88 -7.37
CA ILE A 34 -7.68 -10.71 -6.16
C ILE A 34 -6.30 -11.32 -6.39
N GLN A 35 -6.22 -12.57 -6.86
CA GLN A 35 -4.95 -13.24 -7.16
C GLN A 35 -4.10 -12.45 -8.16
N MET A 36 -4.69 -12.05 -9.30
CA MET A 36 -3.98 -11.26 -10.32
C MET A 36 -3.50 -9.92 -9.77
N THR A 37 -4.36 -9.20 -9.06
CA THR A 37 -4.01 -7.86 -8.53
C THR A 37 -2.92 -7.96 -7.47
N VAL A 38 -3.04 -8.90 -6.52
CA VAL A 38 -2.00 -9.16 -5.52
C VAL A 38 -0.68 -9.54 -6.17
N ASN A 39 -0.70 -10.37 -7.22
CA ASN A 39 0.51 -10.72 -7.97
C ASN A 39 1.16 -9.50 -8.66
N GLN A 40 0.37 -8.56 -9.19
CA GLN A 40 0.90 -7.32 -9.77
C GLN A 40 1.58 -6.45 -8.71
N TYR A 41 0.98 -6.29 -7.53
CA TYR A 41 1.60 -5.58 -6.41
C TYR A 41 2.86 -6.30 -5.91
N ASN A 42 2.79 -7.62 -5.72
CA ASN A 42 3.93 -8.44 -5.29
C ASN A 42 5.11 -8.32 -6.26
N ARG A 43 4.85 -8.35 -7.57
CA ARG A 43 5.88 -8.17 -8.60
C ARG A 43 6.49 -6.78 -8.54
N HIS A 44 5.66 -5.73 -8.51
CA HIS A 44 6.10 -4.33 -8.42
C HIS A 44 6.99 -4.07 -7.20
N LEU A 45 6.62 -4.62 -6.05
CA LEU A 45 7.29 -4.35 -4.77
C LEU A 45 8.41 -5.33 -4.43
N SER A 46 8.60 -6.40 -5.21
CA SER A 46 9.60 -7.46 -4.95
C SER A 46 11.04 -6.96 -4.76
N GLY A 47 11.42 -5.88 -5.43
CA GLY A 47 12.75 -5.25 -5.30
C GLY A 47 12.91 -4.35 -4.07
N THR A 48 11.86 -4.16 -3.28
CA THR A 48 11.88 -3.28 -2.11
C THR A 48 12.43 -4.02 -0.89
N ALA A 49 13.46 -3.49 -0.26
CA ALA A 49 14.10 -4.13 0.89
C ALA A 49 13.09 -4.46 2.00
N GLY A 50 13.12 -5.72 2.47
CA GLY A 50 12.25 -6.22 3.53
C GLY A 50 10.81 -6.50 3.13
N TYR A 51 10.45 -6.35 1.84
CA TYR A 51 9.12 -6.71 1.36
C TYR A 51 8.89 -8.22 1.45
N ARG A 52 7.69 -8.60 1.88
CA ARG A 52 7.21 -9.99 1.86
C ARG A 52 5.97 -10.05 0.98
N PRO A 53 5.87 -11.02 0.05
CA PRO A 53 4.70 -11.18 -0.80
C PRO A 53 3.42 -11.26 0.04
N LEU A 54 2.44 -10.43 -0.33
CA LEU A 54 1.11 -10.43 0.27
C LEU A 54 0.37 -11.72 -0.14
N ASP A 55 -0.25 -12.39 0.84
CA ASP A 55 -1.14 -13.52 0.58
C ASP A 55 -2.50 -13.02 0.10
N TRP A 56 -2.90 -13.45 -1.09
CA TRP A 56 -4.17 -13.08 -1.69
C TRP A 56 -5.39 -13.53 -0.87
N ARG A 57 -5.25 -14.61 -0.09
CA ARG A 57 -6.32 -15.11 0.79
C ARG A 57 -6.64 -14.13 1.91
N LEU A 58 -5.66 -13.32 2.32
CA LEU A 58 -5.87 -12.26 3.29
C LEU A 58 -6.74 -11.14 2.75
N ILE A 59 -6.55 -10.78 1.48
CA ILE A 59 -7.41 -9.80 0.80
C ILE A 59 -8.81 -10.36 0.60
N LYS A 60 -8.93 -11.64 0.23
CA LYS A 60 -10.25 -12.31 0.17
C LYS A 60 -10.96 -12.27 1.53
N ALA A 61 -10.25 -12.57 2.62
CA ALA A 61 -10.80 -12.49 3.96
C ALA A 61 -11.27 -11.07 4.32
N MET A 62 -10.49 -10.04 3.97
CA MET A 62 -10.93 -8.64 4.14
C MET A 62 -12.24 -8.37 3.39
N ILE A 63 -12.33 -8.73 2.12
CA ILE A 63 -13.54 -8.54 1.31
C ILE A 63 -14.77 -9.29 1.88
N TRP A 64 -14.55 -10.51 2.38
CA TRP A 64 -15.60 -11.28 3.06
C TRP A 64 -16.10 -10.59 4.34
N VAL A 65 -15.20 -9.99 5.13
CA VAL A 65 -15.55 -9.29 6.37
C VAL A 65 -16.17 -7.91 6.11
N GLU A 66 -15.65 -7.17 5.13
CA GLU A 66 -16.07 -5.80 4.81
C GLU A 66 -17.46 -5.72 4.19
N THR A 67 -17.78 -6.66 3.29
CA THR A 67 -18.98 -6.56 2.45
C THR A 67 -19.77 -7.86 2.39
N GLY A 68 -19.10 -8.96 2.07
CA GLY A 68 -19.74 -10.24 1.79
C GLY A 68 -20.62 -10.24 0.52
N ALA A 69 -20.81 -11.41 -0.08
CA ALA A 69 -21.47 -11.52 -1.40
C ALA A 69 -22.98 -11.23 -1.41
N GLU A 70 -23.60 -11.15 -0.22
CA GLU A 70 -25.02 -10.84 -0.08
C GLU A 70 -25.30 -9.32 -0.04
N SER A 71 -24.26 -8.49 0.07
CA SER A 71 -24.40 -7.04 0.07
C SER A 71 -24.44 -6.48 -1.35
N LYS A 72 -25.30 -5.49 -1.61
CA LYS A 72 -25.30 -4.74 -2.88
C LYS A 72 -23.96 -4.05 -3.17
N LYS A 73 -23.17 -3.75 -2.13
CA LYS A 73 -21.82 -3.18 -2.30
C LYS A 73 -20.83 -4.19 -2.87
N TRP A 74 -21.15 -5.49 -2.91
CA TRP A 74 -20.29 -6.51 -3.52
C TRP A 74 -19.96 -6.16 -4.96
N GLU A 75 -20.94 -5.66 -5.71
CA GLU A 75 -20.83 -5.35 -7.14
C GLU A 75 -20.12 -4.02 -7.45
N SER A 76 -19.82 -3.19 -6.44
CA SER A 76 -19.26 -1.84 -6.65
C SER A 76 -18.09 -1.51 -5.73
N ASN A 77 -18.21 -1.77 -4.43
CA ASN A 77 -17.26 -1.41 -3.39
C ASN A 77 -16.99 -2.59 -2.42
N PRO A 78 -16.44 -3.73 -2.88
CA PRO A 78 -16.28 -4.95 -2.07
C PRO A 78 -15.27 -4.83 -0.92
N ILE A 79 -14.27 -3.94 -0.99
CA ILE A 79 -13.28 -3.74 0.10
C ILE A 79 -13.46 -2.42 0.86
N GLN A 80 -14.59 -1.74 0.60
CA GLN A 80 -15.10 -0.56 1.33
C GLN A 80 -14.20 0.69 1.31
N ILE A 81 -13.20 0.76 0.43
CA ILE A 81 -12.37 1.97 0.29
C ILE A 81 -13.10 3.06 -0.51
N GLY A 82 -12.95 4.32 -0.07
CA GLY A 82 -13.54 5.48 -0.75
C GLY A 82 -15.03 5.69 -0.46
N ASN A 83 -15.54 5.10 0.62
CA ASN A 83 -16.86 5.48 1.13
C ASN A 83 -16.88 6.96 1.55
N PRO A 84 -18.04 7.63 1.55
CA PRO A 84 -18.13 9.02 2.03
C PRO A 84 -17.56 9.16 3.45
N GLY A 85 -16.60 10.07 3.62
CA GLY A 85 -15.91 10.30 4.89
C GLY A 85 -14.69 9.40 5.15
N ASP A 86 -14.42 8.41 4.29
CA ASP A 86 -13.19 7.60 4.35
C ASP A 86 -12.01 8.35 3.71
N PRO A 87 -10.95 8.70 4.48
CA PRO A 87 -9.78 9.38 3.92
C PRO A 87 -8.87 8.43 3.12
N GLY A 88 -9.08 7.11 3.15
CA GLY A 88 -8.14 6.13 2.63
C GLY A 88 -7.85 6.25 1.13
N LEU A 89 -8.89 6.48 0.32
CA LEU A 89 -8.72 6.67 -1.12
C LEU A 89 -7.98 7.98 -1.45
N GLN A 90 -8.27 9.05 -0.70
CA GLN A 90 -7.59 10.33 -0.81
C GLN A 90 -6.11 10.19 -0.47
N ALA A 91 -5.79 9.55 0.66
CA ALA A 91 -4.42 9.28 1.09
C ALA A 91 -3.63 8.50 0.03
N LEU A 92 -4.26 7.49 -0.58
CA LEU A 92 -3.64 6.66 -1.60
C LEU A 92 -3.33 7.44 -2.89
N LEU A 93 -4.28 8.24 -3.38
CA LEU A 93 -4.20 8.82 -4.73
C LEU A 93 -3.70 10.28 -4.79
N ALA A 94 -3.64 10.99 -3.66
CA ALA A 94 -3.22 12.40 -3.66
C ALA A 94 -1.71 12.62 -3.88
N GLY A 95 -0.89 11.57 -3.85
CA GLY A 95 0.55 11.63 -4.14
C GLY A 95 1.43 12.22 -3.02
N ASN A 96 0.88 12.42 -1.82
CA ASN A 96 1.58 13.01 -0.69
C ASN A 96 1.91 11.99 0.43
N GLU A 97 1.21 10.85 0.49
CA GLU A 97 1.42 9.84 1.55
C GLU A 97 2.32 8.67 1.11
N GLY A 98 2.57 8.50 -0.18
CA GLY A 98 3.46 7.46 -0.72
C GLY A 98 2.76 6.39 -1.54
N GLY A 99 1.50 6.61 -1.93
CA GLY A 99 0.76 5.71 -2.81
C GLY A 99 1.40 5.56 -4.20
N ASP A 100 2.08 6.59 -4.69
CA ASP A 100 2.86 6.58 -5.93
C ASP A 100 4.02 5.56 -5.92
N LEU A 101 4.55 5.24 -4.73
CA LEU A 101 5.56 4.20 -4.56
C LEU A 101 4.96 2.78 -4.49
N ILE A 102 3.67 2.69 -4.16
CA ILE A 102 2.99 1.43 -3.85
C ILE A 102 2.21 0.90 -5.06
N ILE A 103 1.54 1.78 -5.80
CA ILE A 103 0.66 1.41 -6.91
C ILE A 103 1.52 0.97 -8.11
N PRO A 104 1.31 -0.24 -8.66
CA PRO A 104 2.02 -0.70 -9.85
C PRO A 104 1.75 0.21 -11.05
N PRO A 105 2.70 0.36 -11.98
CA PRO A 105 2.52 1.15 -13.21
C PRO A 105 1.28 0.75 -14.02
N THR A 106 0.88 -0.53 -13.98
CA THR A 106 -0.34 -1.04 -14.64
C THR A 106 -1.63 -0.37 -14.14
N TRP A 107 -1.62 0.17 -12.92
CA TRP A 107 -2.77 0.83 -12.29
C TRP A 107 -2.66 2.35 -12.26
N MET A 108 -1.47 2.94 -12.41
CA MET A 108 -1.20 4.36 -12.15
C MET A 108 -2.08 5.35 -12.94
N ASN A 109 -2.54 4.97 -14.14
CA ASN A 109 -3.46 5.78 -14.96
C ASN A 109 -4.89 5.21 -15.06
N ARG A 110 -5.16 4.06 -14.47
CA ARG A 110 -6.47 3.39 -14.49
C ARG A 110 -7.22 3.58 -13.18
N LEU A 111 -6.48 3.62 -12.08
CA LEU A 111 -7.01 3.80 -10.74
C LEU A 111 -7.21 5.30 -10.47
N THR A 112 -8.46 5.74 -10.48
CA THR A 112 -8.87 7.11 -10.20
C THR A 112 -9.88 7.13 -9.06
N PHE A 113 -10.13 8.30 -8.48
CA PHE A 113 -11.17 8.46 -7.46
C PHE A 113 -12.52 7.92 -7.92
N GLY A 114 -12.95 8.29 -9.13
CA GLY A 114 -14.24 7.85 -9.67
C GLY A 114 -14.28 6.35 -9.98
N SER A 115 -13.20 5.78 -10.52
CA SER A 115 -13.19 4.36 -10.87
C SER A 115 -13.10 3.46 -9.63
N ALA A 116 -12.37 3.85 -8.59
CA ALA A 116 -12.23 3.08 -7.36
C ALA A 116 -13.54 2.94 -6.56
N ILE A 117 -14.50 3.86 -6.70
CA ILE A 117 -15.78 3.79 -5.97
C ILE A 117 -16.93 3.20 -6.80
N THR A 118 -16.75 3.02 -8.11
CA THR A 118 -17.80 2.52 -9.02
C THR A 118 -17.48 1.17 -9.65
N ASN A 119 -16.20 0.80 -9.74
CA ASN A 119 -15.75 -0.45 -10.34
C ASN A 119 -15.15 -1.36 -9.25
N PRO A 120 -15.70 -2.57 -9.04
CA PRO A 120 -15.26 -3.45 -7.94
C PRO A 120 -13.81 -3.92 -8.11
N TYR A 121 -13.33 -4.09 -9.35
CA TYR A 121 -11.93 -4.47 -9.59
C TYR A 121 -10.96 -3.35 -9.21
N HIS A 122 -11.33 -2.11 -9.52
CA HIS A 122 -10.55 -0.94 -9.15
C HIS A 122 -10.62 -0.70 -7.63
N ASN A 123 -11.76 -0.97 -7.02
CA ASN A 123 -11.94 -0.91 -5.58
C ASN A 123 -11.00 -1.88 -4.85
N ILE A 124 -10.93 -3.13 -5.31
CA ILE A 124 -9.98 -4.15 -4.81
C ILE A 124 -8.54 -3.67 -4.97
N ALA A 125 -8.18 -3.17 -6.16
CA ALA A 125 -6.83 -2.64 -6.42
C ALA A 125 -6.48 -1.46 -5.52
N ALA A 126 -7.43 -0.55 -5.26
CA ALA A 126 -7.22 0.57 -4.35
C ALA A 126 -7.06 0.10 -2.90
N GLY A 127 -7.90 -0.84 -2.44
CA GLY A 127 -7.82 -1.36 -1.07
C GLY A 127 -6.51 -2.08 -0.80
N ILE A 128 -6.03 -2.88 -1.76
CA ILE A 128 -4.70 -3.51 -1.68
C ILE A 128 -3.59 -2.46 -1.60
N GLY A 129 -3.63 -1.45 -2.49
CA GLY A 129 -2.65 -0.36 -2.49
C GLY A 129 -2.65 0.42 -1.19
N TYR A 130 -3.83 0.73 -0.65
CA TYR A 130 -3.96 1.43 0.62
C TYR A 130 -3.43 0.60 1.79
N LEU A 131 -3.76 -0.70 1.87
CA LEU A 131 -3.21 -1.59 2.89
C LEU A 131 -1.67 -1.61 2.86
N LEU A 132 -1.09 -1.76 1.67
CA LEU A 132 0.36 -1.79 1.49
C LEU A 132 0.99 -0.43 1.85
N MET A 133 0.37 0.69 1.48
CA MET A 133 0.81 2.02 1.88
C MET A 133 0.81 2.21 3.40
N ARG A 134 -0.22 1.72 4.10
CA ARG A 134 -0.32 1.83 5.56
C ARG A 134 0.65 0.90 6.31
N THR A 135 1.16 -0.13 5.64
CA THR A 135 2.12 -1.09 6.19
C THR A 135 3.57 -0.77 5.84
N ALA A 136 3.81 0.05 4.81
CA ALA A 136 5.14 0.58 4.51
C ALA A 136 5.60 1.61 5.55
N ASN A 137 6.91 1.61 5.83
CA ASN A 137 7.58 2.68 6.55
C ASN A 137 8.38 3.52 5.54
N TYR A 138 8.28 4.84 5.66
CA TYR A 138 8.88 5.78 4.72
C TYR A 138 9.97 6.61 5.37
N ALA A 139 10.95 7.02 4.57
CA ALA A 139 11.90 8.07 4.93
C ALA A 139 12.18 8.97 3.72
N ILE A 140 12.59 10.21 3.99
CA ILE A 140 13.21 11.06 2.96
C ILE A 140 14.68 10.65 2.87
N LYS A 141 15.13 10.25 1.68
CA LYS A 141 16.52 9.86 1.41
C LYS A 141 17.09 10.61 0.22
N ASN A 142 18.40 10.77 0.20
CA ASN A 142 19.14 11.20 -0.98
C ASN A 142 19.15 10.06 -1.99
N VAL A 143 18.45 10.25 -3.10
CA VAL A 143 18.37 9.30 -4.20
C VAL A 143 19.19 9.85 -5.37
N PRO A 144 20.28 9.17 -5.77
CA PRO A 144 21.01 9.53 -6.99
C PRO A 144 20.08 9.54 -8.19
N ASP A 145 20.35 10.45 -9.12
CA ASP A 145 19.72 10.40 -10.43
C ASP A 145 20.22 9.18 -11.23
N ALA A 146 19.52 8.83 -12.31
CA ALA A 146 19.97 7.77 -13.23
C ALA A 146 21.32 8.14 -13.87
N ASP A 147 21.57 9.44 -14.02
CA ASP A 147 22.87 9.98 -14.39
C ASP A 147 23.89 9.87 -13.25
N ALA A 148 24.78 8.90 -13.38
CA ALA A 148 25.83 8.62 -12.41
C ALA A 148 27.06 9.56 -12.53
N THR A 149 27.05 10.51 -13.46
CA THR A 149 28.21 11.35 -13.77
C THR A 149 28.54 12.29 -12.61
N ILE A 150 29.84 12.37 -12.27
CA ILE A 150 30.35 13.40 -11.37
C ILE A 150 30.67 14.64 -12.19
N TYR A 151 30.01 15.73 -11.84
CA TYR A 151 30.17 17.05 -12.43
C TYR A 151 30.96 17.97 -11.52
N GLU A 152 31.34 19.12 -12.06
CA GLU A 152 32.07 20.16 -11.34
C GLU A 152 31.32 21.49 -11.40
N ALA A 153 31.23 22.17 -10.27
CA ALA A 153 30.65 23.50 -10.15
C ALA A 153 31.67 24.46 -9.54
N ARG A 154 31.90 25.60 -10.21
CA ARG A 154 32.76 26.67 -9.66
C ARG A 154 31.96 27.49 -8.65
N VAL A 155 32.51 27.66 -7.46
CA VAL A 155 31.93 28.49 -6.40
C VAL A 155 32.07 29.96 -6.77
N LEU A 156 30.95 30.68 -6.86
CA LEU A 156 30.93 32.13 -7.08
C LEU A 156 30.83 32.89 -5.75
N SER A 157 31.06 34.21 -5.81
CA SER A 157 30.84 35.08 -4.65
C SER A 157 29.38 35.03 -4.20
N GLY A 158 29.15 34.82 -2.91
CA GLY A 158 27.80 34.66 -2.33
C GLY A 158 27.16 33.29 -2.54
N ASP A 159 27.86 32.31 -3.12
CA ASP A 159 27.36 30.93 -3.16
C ASP A 159 27.51 30.22 -1.82
N GLY A 160 26.44 29.51 -1.43
CA GLY A 160 26.48 28.49 -0.39
C GLY A 160 26.21 27.10 -0.98
N ILE A 161 26.60 26.04 -0.25
CA ILE A 161 26.41 24.64 -0.70
C ILE A 161 24.94 24.37 -1.08
N ALA A 162 23.99 24.90 -0.32
CA ALA A 162 22.56 24.76 -0.61
C ALA A 162 22.15 25.36 -1.96
N LYS A 163 22.68 26.55 -2.30
CA LYS A 163 22.43 27.21 -3.58
C LYS A 163 23.04 26.41 -4.73
N ILE A 164 24.29 25.97 -4.57
CA ILE A 164 24.99 25.14 -5.57
C ILE A 164 24.25 23.82 -5.79
N ALA A 165 23.85 23.13 -4.72
CA ALA A 165 23.06 21.90 -4.81
C ALA A 165 21.77 22.11 -5.61
N LYS A 166 20.98 23.14 -5.25
CA LYS A 166 19.72 23.45 -5.92
C LYS A 166 19.91 23.77 -7.40
N THR A 167 20.84 24.65 -7.74
CA THR A 167 21.09 25.07 -9.13
C THR A 167 21.53 23.91 -10.02
N ASN A 168 22.23 22.93 -9.44
CA ASN A 168 22.83 21.81 -10.18
C ASN A 168 22.03 20.50 -10.06
N GLY A 169 20.82 20.52 -9.48
CA GLY A 169 19.99 19.33 -9.33
C GLY A 169 20.63 18.25 -8.43
N SER A 170 21.31 18.68 -7.37
CA SER A 170 21.98 17.81 -6.39
C SER A 170 21.45 18.08 -4.98
N THR A 171 22.05 17.44 -3.98
CA THR A 171 21.73 17.65 -2.57
C THR A 171 22.98 18.01 -1.78
N ILE A 172 22.77 18.69 -0.64
CA ILE A 172 23.85 19.13 0.24
C ILE A 172 24.72 17.94 0.68
N GLU A 173 24.08 16.82 1.07
CA GLU A 173 24.78 15.62 1.53
C GLU A 173 25.67 15.03 0.42
N VAL A 174 25.17 14.96 -0.82
CA VAL A 174 25.93 14.44 -1.96
C VAL A 174 27.15 15.32 -2.27
N ILE A 175 26.98 16.65 -2.29
CA ILE A 175 28.10 17.57 -2.48
C ILE A 175 29.12 17.43 -1.35
N GLN A 176 28.70 17.41 -0.09
CA GLN A 176 29.62 17.27 1.05
C GLN A 176 30.39 15.95 1.01
N LYS A 177 29.70 14.85 0.69
CA LYS A 177 30.32 13.51 0.58
C LYS A 177 31.39 13.46 -0.51
N LEU A 178 31.17 14.12 -1.65
CA LEU A 178 32.13 14.16 -2.76
C LEU A 178 33.27 15.16 -2.53
N ASN A 179 33.16 16.03 -1.52
CA ASN A 179 34.12 17.06 -1.21
C ASN A 179 34.49 17.11 0.29
N PRO A 180 35.01 16.01 0.87
CA PRO A 180 35.24 15.91 2.31
C PRO A 180 36.25 16.93 2.85
N SER A 181 37.13 17.46 1.99
CA SER A 181 38.18 18.42 2.35
C SER A 181 37.71 19.88 2.40
N PHE A 182 36.49 20.19 1.94
CA PHE A 182 35.97 21.57 1.95
C PHE A 182 35.05 21.79 3.14
N HIS A 183 35.61 22.37 4.22
CA HIS A 183 34.85 22.78 5.40
C HIS A 183 34.31 24.22 5.30
N LEU A 184 34.96 25.09 4.50
CA LEU A 184 34.54 26.46 4.24
C LEU A 184 34.64 26.75 2.73
N LEU A 185 33.53 27.18 2.14
CA LEU A 185 33.49 27.56 0.73
C LEU A 185 34.16 28.92 0.51
N ARG A 186 34.99 29.00 -0.53
CA ARG A 186 35.62 30.23 -1.01
C ARG A 186 35.37 30.40 -2.51
N PRO A 187 35.13 31.64 -2.98
CA PRO A 187 35.00 31.90 -4.41
C PRO A 187 36.20 31.36 -5.20
N GLY A 188 35.93 30.79 -6.37
CA GLY A 188 36.93 30.20 -7.25
C GLY A 188 37.22 28.72 -7.01
N GLN A 189 36.80 28.14 -5.87
CA GLN A 189 36.86 26.70 -5.64
C GLN A 189 36.01 25.94 -6.66
N VAL A 190 36.38 24.68 -6.92
CA VAL A 190 35.62 23.77 -7.77
C VAL A 190 35.12 22.63 -6.89
N LEU A 191 33.79 22.47 -6.82
CA LEU A 191 33.13 21.41 -6.07
C LEU A 191 32.68 20.31 -7.01
N LYS A 192 32.89 19.06 -6.60
CA LYS A 192 32.31 17.90 -7.28
C LYS A 192 30.85 17.72 -6.85
N TYR A 193 29.98 17.36 -7.76
CA TYR A 193 28.62 16.98 -7.43
C TYR A 193 28.12 15.86 -8.34
N GLN A 194 27.08 15.18 -7.90
CA GLN A 194 26.32 14.24 -8.71
C GLN A 194 24.86 14.64 -8.62
N LYS A 195 24.09 14.48 -9.69
CA LYS A 195 22.65 14.75 -9.64
C LYS A 195 21.97 13.80 -8.66
N ALA A 196 21.17 14.38 -7.78
CA ALA A 196 20.47 13.66 -6.73
C ALA A 196 19.32 14.52 -6.21
N SER A 197 18.30 13.88 -5.66
CA SER A 197 17.19 14.58 -5.01
C SER A 197 16.77 13.89 -3.74
N LEU A 198 16.22 14.67 -2.81
CA LEU A 198 15.54 14.16 -1.64
C LEU A 198 14.20 13.58 -2.09
N LYS A 199 14.06 12.26 -2.03
CA LYS A 199 12.81 11.56 -2.39
C LYS A 199 12.29 10.79 -1.18
N LYS A 200 10.96 10.69 -1.08
CA LYS A 200 10.33 9.69 -0.22
C LYS A 200 10.67 8.32 -0.78
N VAL A 201 11.13 7.42 0.07
CA VAL A 201 11.40 6.02 -0.28
C VAL A 201 10.83 5.09 0.79
N ILE A 202 10.53 3.86 0.39
CA ILE A 202 10.15 2.80 1.32
C ILE A 202 11.44 2.26 1.96
N VAL A 203 11.51 2.27 3.29
CA VAL A 203 12.70 1.81 4.03
C VAL A 203 12.51 0.48 4.74
N SER A 204 11.26 0.10 5.04
CA SER A 204 10.92 -1.19 5.63
C SER A 204 9.40 -1.39 5.60
N TRP A 205 8.96 -2.56 6.06
CA TRP A 205 7.56 -2.95 6.11
C TRP A 205 7.19 -3.44 7.50
N LYS A 206 5.99 -3.07 7.95
CA LYS A 206 5.33 -3.69 9.11
C LYS A 206 4.91 -5.11 8.72
N ILE A 207 4.97 -6.03 9.69
CA ILE A 207 4.46 -7.39 9.48
C ILE A 207 2.95 -7.32 9.28
N ILE A 208 2.47 -7.98 8.23
CA ILE A 208 1.04 -8.09 7.93
C ILE A 208 0.46 -9.30 8.67
N THR A 209 -0.46 -9.02 9.58
CA THR A 209 -1.26 -9.95 10.39
C THR A 209 -2.70 -9.43 10.43
N THR A 210 -3.67 -10.25 10.85
CA THR A 210 -5.06 -9.80 11.03
C THR A 210 -5.18 -8.65 12.02
N SER A 211 -4.43 -8.70 13.13
CA SER A 211 -4.37 -7.61 14.11
C SER A 211 -3.75 -6.34 13.54
N SER A 212 -2.65 -6.44 12.77
CA SER A 212 -2.05 -5.26 12.15
C SER A 212 -2.93 -4.67 11.05
N ILE A 213 -3.70 -5.49 10.32
CA ILE A 213 -4.66 -4.99 9.34
C ILE A 213 -5.75 -4.19 10.03
N ALA A 214 -6.37 -4.71 11.09
CA ALA A 214 -7.35 -3.94 11.84
C ALA A 214 -6.78 -2.60 12.32
N LYS A 215 -5.55 -2.59 12.86
CA LYS A 215 -4.91 -1.35 13.31
C LYS A 215 -4.63 -0.35 12.17
N ASN A 216 -4.26 -0.82 10.97
CA ASN A 216 -3.75 0.04 9.90
C ASN A 216 -4.76 0.31 8.77
N TYR A 217 -5.81 -0.51 8.64
CA TYR A 217 -6.83 -0.43 7.57
C TYR A 217 -8.22 -0.12 8.13
N ASN A 218 -8.70 -0.86 9.14
CA ASN A 218 -10.05 -0.72 9.70
C ASN A 218 -10.04 -0.69 11.24
N SER A 219 -9.98 0.52 11.82
CA SER A 219 -9.93 0.73 13.28
C SER A 219 -11.31 0.88 13.95
N GLY A 220 -12.41 0.69 13.22
CA GLY A 220 -13.77 0.94 13.72
C GLY A 220 -14.44 -0.25 14.40
N ASP A 221 -14.08 -1.48 14.02
CA ASP A 221 -14.65 -2.72 14.56
C ASP A 221 -13.63 -3.45 15.43
N SER A 222 -13.88 -3.52 16.75
CA SER A 222 -12.99 -4.19 17.70
C SER A 222 -12.90 -5.70 17.50
N LEU A 223 -13.90 -6.31 16.83
CA LEU A 223 -13.92 -7.73 16.49
C LEU A 223 -13.31 -8.01 15.11
N TYR A 224 -12.88 -6.99 14.38
CA TYR A 224 -12.35 -7.13 13.02
C TYR A 224 -11.19 -8.14 12.91
N PRO A 225 -10.17 -8.15 13.81
CA PRO A 225 -9.14 -9.18 13.78
C PRO A 225 -9.71 -10.60 13.91
N GLN A 226 -10.65 -10.81 14.83
CA GLN A 226 -11.26 -12.12 15.08
C GLN A 226 -12.13 -12.58 13.90
N LYS A 227 -12.80 -11.64 13.23
CA LYS A 227 -13.54 -11.91 12.00
C LYS A 227 -12.60 -12.29 10.86
N LEU A 228 -11.48 -11.60 10.69
CA LEU A 228 -10.47 -11.94 9.70
C LEU A 228 -9.86 -13.33 9.95
N ASP A 229 -9.48 -13.64 11.19
CA ASP A 229 -8.93 -14.96 11.56
C ASP A 229 -9.94 -16.07 11.23
N TYR A 230 -11.22 -15.85 11.57
CA TYR A 230 -12.28 -16.80 11.26
C TYR A 230 -12.49 -16.98 9.75
N ALA A 231 -12.60 -15.89 9.00
CA ALA A 231 -12.76 -15.91 7.55
C ALA A 231 -11.59 -16.61 6.85
N LEU A 232 -10.35 -16.32 7.26
CA LEU A 232 -9.14 -16.99 6.77
C LEU A 232 -9.19 -18.50 7.02
N SER A 233 -9.61 -18.91 8.24
CA SER A 233 -9.73 -20.33 8.57
C SER A 233 -10.72 -21.07 7.66
N LEU A 234 -11.80 -20.40 7.24
CA LEU A 234 -12.78 -20.95 6.31
C LEU A 234 -12.23 -20.97 4.87
N ILE A 235 -11.57 -19.90 4.44
CA ILE A 235 -10.94 -19.81 3.10
C ILE A 235 -9.88 -20.91 2.91
N HIS A 236 -9.10 -21.22 3.95
CA HIS A 236 -8.12 -22.31 3.90
C HIS A 236 -8.74 -23.71 3.83
N LYS A 237 -9.99 -23.88 4.27
CA LYS A 237 -10.72 -25.14 4.13
C LYS A 237 -11.36 -25.30 2.75
N GLY A 238 -11.62 -24.19 2.06
CA GLY A 238 -12.18 -24.18 0.71
C GLY A 238 -11.14 -24.50 -0.37
N GLU A 239 -11.63 -24.90 -1.54
CA GLU A 239 -10.78 -25.07 -2.71
C GLU A 239 -10.31 -23.71 -3.23
N ALA A 240 -9.02 -23.61 -3.59
CA ALA A 240 -8.48 -22.41 -4.20
C ALA A 240 -8.91 -22.34 -5.67
N ALA A 241 -9.39 -21.18 -6.12
CA ALA A 241 -9.75 -21.01 -7.52
C ALA A 241 -8.51 -21.15 -8.43
N LEU A 242 -8.64 -22.00 -9.46
CA LEU A 242 -7.64 -22.13 -10.52
C LEU A 242 -7.84 -20.99 -11.53
N CYS A 243 -6.97 -19.99 -11.43
CA CYS A 243 -7.01 -18.82 -12.30
C CYS A 243 -5.90 -18.91 -13.33
N ALA A 244 -6.22 -18.70 -14.61
CA ALA A 244 -5.20 -18.50 -15.62
C ALA A 244 -4.36 -17.27 -15.24
N GLN A 245 -3.03 -17.44 -15.16
CA GLN A 245 -2.08 -16.39 -14.79
C GLN A 245 -1.58 -15.60 -15.98
#